data_AF-A0A7X1AU93-F1
#
_entry.id   AF-A0A7X1AU93-F1
#
_cell.length_a   1.000
_cell.length_b   1.000
_cell.length_c   1.000
_cell.angle_alpha   90.00
_cell.angle_beta   90.00
_cell.angle_gamma   90.00
#
_symmetry.space_group_name_H-M   'P 1'
#
loop_
_entity.id
_entity.type
_entity.pdbx_description
1 polymer ?
#
loop_
_entity_poly.entity_id
_entity_poly.type
_entity_poly.pdbx_seq_one_letter_code
_entity_poly.pdbx_strand_id
1 'polypeptide(L)'
;MQNIPGILGCLFGACALIIVLLQSPDETNPSDNPRKISENSGDQFSKGWERSKSEPTVEEELMSEAVLQAAIDEALEAKFADTEWFSTKLAGLAEDPKGSDKIREVMGRRNQYHRIDLSDYPTTEGKIDAILRRFLGQNHYSSNNDLVKQMREMGPDSIDLLMERLNLVGSQDWAQRMALVDALKGRIPEDHREEVIRQFRKSGAFVDFIKDYQVTEVEDQLMGVIAGTQQFENNQHTGNYRDLMEAAIRLNPDRAEDALFEHARYGDRPGEAAQMLASLPDVDPRPAIETALPRLSNRYQRANMVPIALEHGASGSLELAERALRENAKDGYRTDQVLKAVRLHTGAIGDPIDVADWIAANRDQFIWNPEARAYVLP
;
A
#
# COMPACT_ATOMS: atom_id res chain seq x y z
N MET A 1 -47.59 31.30 8.54
CA MET A 1 -47.45 30.39 7.38
C MET A 1 -46.91 31.18 6.19
N GLN A 2 -45.60 31.16 6.01
CA GLN A 2 -44.92 31.66 4.80
C GLN A 2 -43.77 30.69 4.53
N ASN A 3 -43.79 30.08 3.35
CA ASN A 3 -42.84 29.07 2.90
C ASN A 3 -41.62 29.77 2.27
N ILE A 4 -40.43 29.40 2.73
CA ILE A 4 -39.14 29.67 2.06
C ILE A 4 -38.65 28.33 1.51
N PRO A 5 -38.51 28.12 0.19
CA PRO A 5 -37.81 26.95 -0.33
C PRO A 5 -36.31 27.27 -0.42
N GLY A 6 -35.55 26.69 0.51
CA GLY A 6 -34.09 26.77 0.55
C GLY A 6 -33.43 25.72 -0.34
N ILE A 7 -32.64 26.19 -1.30
CA ILE A 7 -31.24 25.78 -1.57
C ILE A 7 -30.93 24.31 -1.25
N LEU A 8 -31.25 23.40 -2.16
CA LEU A 8 -30.76 22.01 -2.12
C LEU A 8 -30.38 21.44 -3.50
N GLY A 9 -30.21 22.28 -4.52
CA GLY A 9 -30.09 21.84 -5.92
C GLY A 9 -28.70 21.92 -6.57
N CYS A 10 -27.69 22.53 -5.95
CA CYS A 10 -26.48 22.93 -6.70
C CYS A 10 -25.19 22.13 -6.42
N LEU A 11 -25.22 21.04 -5.66
CA LEU A 11 -23.98 20.29 -5.31
C LEU A 11 -23.80 18.91 -5.97
N PHE A 12 -24.71 18.47 -6.84
CA PHE A 12 -24.61 17.15 -7.49
C PHE A 12 -24.27 17.19 -8.99
N GLY A 13 -24.08 18.37 -9.59
CA GLY A 13 -23.86 18.51 -11.04
C GLY A 13 -22.41 18.50 -11.54
N ALA A 14 -21.41 18.63 -10.66
CA ALA A 14 -20.02 18.86 -11.07
C ALA A 14 -19.12 17.61 -11.04
N CYS A 15 -19.57 16.48 -10.49
CA CYS A 15 -18.75 15.25 -10.38
C CYS A 15 -18.99 14.21 -11.48
N ALA A 16 -19.87 14.45 -12.45
CA ALA A 16 -20.27 13.45 -13.45
C ALA A 16 -19.68 13.67 -14.86
N LEU A 17 -18.82 14.66 -15.07
CA LEU A 17 -18.32 15.04 -16.41
C LEU A 17 -16.84 14.69 -16.68
N ILE A 18 -16.22 13.81 -15.88
CA ILE A 18 -14.81 13.39 -16.07
C ILE A 18 -14.71 11.85 -16.13
N ILE A 19 -15.58 11.18 -16.90
CA ILE A 19 -15.49 9.72 -17.14
C ILE A 19 -15.50 9.38 -18.65
N VAL A 20 -15.62 10.34 -19.56
CA VAL A 20 -15.60 10.06 -21.01
C VAL A 20 -14.69 11.09 -21.69
N LEU A 21 -13.86 10.62 -22.64
CA LEU A 21 -12.72 11.29 -23.30
C LEU A 21 -11.41 10.96 -22.55
N LEU A 22 -10.51 10.09 -23.03
CA LEU A 22 -9.91 10.10 -24.37
C LEU A 22 -9.44 8.71 -24.80
N GLN A 23 -9.75 8.40 -26.06
CA GLN A 23 -9.22 7.31 -26.86
C GLN A 23 -7.78 7.65 -27.31
N SER A 24 -7.00 6.59 -27.56
CA SER A 24 -5.66 6.60 -28.19
C SER A 24 -5.68 7.29 -29.58
N PRO A 25 -4.52 7.78 -30.08
CA PRO A 25 -3.73 6.91 -30.98
C PRO A 25 -2.19 7.04 -30.89
N ASP A 26 -1.54 6.07 -31.53
CA ASP A 26 -0.12 5.92 -31.91
C ASP A 26 0.53 7.17 -32.55
N GLU A 27 1.86 7.30 -32.41
CA GLU A 27 2.84 7.11 -33.53
C GLU A 27 4.27 7.60 -33.20
N THR A 28 5.24 6.72 -33.53
CA THR A 28 6.59 6.99 -34.08
C THR A 28 7.78 7.41 -33.18
N ASN A 29 8.69 6.45 -32.98
CA ASN A 29 10.17 6.59 -33.03
C ASN A 29 10.60 6.91 -34.49
N PRO A 30 11.82 7.41 -34.84
CA PRO A 30 13.13 6.95 -34.32
C PRO A 30 14.27 8.01 -34.23
N SER A 31 15.37 7.70 -33.54
CA SER A 31 16.72 7.77 -34.15
C SER A 31 17.84 7.25 -33.23
N ASP A 32 18.62 6.33 -33.79
CA ASP A 32 19.91 5.83 -33.34
C ASP A 32 21.04 6.82 -33.69
N ASN A 33 22.01 7.05 -32.80
CA ASN A 33 23.36 6.41 -32.81
C ASN A 33 24.42 7.21 -31.99
N PRO A 34 25.51 6.56 -31.53
CA PRO A 34 26.40 7.07 -30.47
C PRO A 34 27.86 7.36 -30.91
N ARG A 35 28.65 7.89 -29.93
CA ARG A 35 30.12 7.91 -29.75
C ARG A 35 30.99 8.77 -30.71
N LYS A 36 31.85 9.64 -30.13
CA LYS A 36 33.29 9.36 -29.85
C LYS A 36 34.03 10.56 -29.23
N ILE A 37 35.07 10.19 -28.47
CA ILE A 37 36.09 10.98 -27.77
C ILE A 37 37.10 11.61 -28.75
N SER A 38 37.61 12.80 -28.45
CA SER A 38 39.05 13.13 -28.63
C SER A 38 39.47 14.31 -27.74
N GLU A 39 40.62 14.15 -27.10
CA GLU A 39 41.36 15.14 -26.32
C GLU A 39 42.09 16.18 -27.18
N ASN A 40 42.42 17.29 -26.51
CA ASN A 40 43.64 18.11 -26.60
C ASN A 40 43.66 19.49 -27.28
N SER A 41 44.45 20.35 -26.62
CA SER A 41 44.91 21.72 -26.90
C SER A 41 43.91 22.83 -26.62
N GLY A 42 44.24 23.93 -25.95
CA GLY A 42 45.51 24.47 -25.49
C GLY A 42 45.26 25.94 -25.12
N ASP A 43 45.97 26.44 -24.12
CA ASP A 43 45.88 27.80 -23.57
C ASP A 43 45.71 28.92 -24.60
N GLN A 44 44.87 29.90 -24.27
CA GLN A 44 45.22 31.33 -24.17
C GLN A 44 43.93 32.17 -24.17
N PHE A 45 43.56 32.75 -23.03
CA PHE A 45 43.24 34.18 -22.93
C PHE A 45 43.15 34.59 -21.47
N SER A 46 44.17 35.33 -21.06
CA SER A 46 44.31 35.96 -19.76
C SER A 46 43.57 37.29 -19.70
N LYS A 47 43.12 37.62 -18.48
CA LYS A 47 42.93 38.96 -17.87
C LYS A 47 41.54 39.59 -17.89
N GLY A 48 41.02 39.74 -16.68
CA GLY A 48 40.44 41.00 -16.22
C GLY A 48 39.10 40.86 -15.52
N TRP A 49 39.11 40.68 -14.20
CA TRP A 49 38.26 41.36 -13.20
C TRP A 49 38.49 40.75 -11.83
N GLU A 50 39.44 41.30 -11.07
CA GLU A 50 39.50 41.09 -9.63
C GLU A 50 38.39 41.93 -8.97
N ARG A 51 37.32 41.26 -8.55
CA ARG A 51 36.46 41.73 -7.45
C ARG A 51 36.76 40.84 -6.26
N SER A 52 37.16 41.44 -5.14
CA SER A 52 37.28 40.77 -3.85
C SER A 52 35.95 40.09 -3.51
N LYS A 53 35.91 38.77 -3.65
CA LYS A 53 34.86 37.95 -3.04
C LYS A 53 35.39 37.57 -1.66
N SER A 54 34.91 38.24 -0.62
CA SER A 54 34.79 37.59 0.66
C SER A 54 33.75 36.48 0.47
N GLU A 55 34.13 35.23 0.70
CA GLU A 55 33.19 34.12 0.77
C GLU A 55 32.21 34.42 1.92
N PRO A 56 30.89 34.39 1.69
CA PRO A 56 29.93 34.49 2.79
C PRO A 56 30.15 33.29 3.70
N THR A 57 30.12 33.51 5.01
CA THR A 57 30.22 32.40 5.95
C THR A 57 28.97 31.52 5.82
N VAL A 58 29.08 30.23 6.14
CA VAL A 58 27.96 29.26 6.09
C VAL A 58 26.74 29.75 6.88
N GLU A 59 26.95 30.56 7.93
CA GLU A 59 25.88 31.21 8.69
C GLU A 59 25.18 32.35 7.92
N GLU A 60 25.88 33.12 7.06
CA GLU A 60 25.27 34.14 6.19
C GLU A 60 24.47 33.50 5.04
N GLU A 61 24.92 32.37 4.50
CA GLU A 61 24.20 31.61 3.46
C GLU A 61 22.91 30.99 4.01
N LEU A 62 22.97 30.33 5.18
CA LEU A 62 21.81 29.72 5.85
C LEU A 62 20.80 30.75 6.35
N MET A 63 21.26 31.91 6.84
CA MET A 63 20.39 33.03 7.21
C MET A 63 19.71 33.62 5.97
N SER A 64 20.38 33.65 4.81
CA SER A 64 19.78 34.15 3.56
C SER A 64 18.72 33.21 3.00
N GLU A 65 18.90 31.89 3.14
CA GLU A 65 17.96 30.88 2.64
C GLU A 65 16.71 30.79 3.52
N ALA A 66 16.86 30.85 4.84
CA ALA A 66 15.74 30.89 5.78
C ALA A 66 14.92 32.19 5.63
N VAL A 67 15.57 33.33 5.43
CA VAL A 67 14.91 34.62 5.18
C VAL A 67 14.22 34.63 3.81
N LEU A 68 14.83 34.03 2.79
CA LEU A 68 14.22 33.88 1.46
C LEU A 68 13.00 32.95 1.53
N GLN A 69 13.09 31.85 2.26
CA GLN A 69 11.98 30.91 2.44
C GLN A 69 10.83 31.56 3.23
N ALA A 70 11.12 32.28 4.31
CA ALA A 70 10.13 33.04 5.07
C ALA A 70 9.45 34.13 4.21
N ALA A 71 10.21 34.83 3.36
CA ALA A 71 9.67 35.82 2.44
C ALA A 71 8.82 35.18 1.31
N ILE A 72 9.17 33.97 0.86
CA ILE A 72 8.36 33.19 -0.09
C ILE A 72 7.06 32.74 0.59
N ASP A 73 7.13 32.26 1.84
CA ASP A 73 5.97 31.80 2.58
C ASP A 73 5.02 32.95 2.93
N GLU A 74 5.54 34.11 3.34
CA GLU A 74 4.77 35.34 3.58
C GLU A 74 4.15 35.89 2.28
N ALA A 75 4.91 35.89 1.17
CA ALA A 75 4.39 36.28 -0.14
C ALA A 75 3.32 35.31 -0.65
N LEU A 76 3.45 34.01 -0.36
CA LEU A 76 2.43 33.02 -0.67
C LEU A 76 1.19 33.25 0.20
N GLU A 77 1.30 33.39 1.51
CA GLU A 77 0.18 33.67 2.43
C GLU A 77 -0.58 34.94 2.04
N ALA A 78 0.13 36.03 1.71
CA ALA A 78 -0.46 37.27 1.22
C ALA A 78 -1.21 37.08 -0.12
N LYS A 79 -0.79 36.12 -0.96
CA LYS A 79 -1.45 35.78 -2.23
C LYS A 79 -2.61 34.78 -2.07
N PHE A 80 -2.61 33.97 -1.01
CA PHE A 80 -3.73 33.09 -0.65
C PHE A 80 -4.89 33.85 0.01
N ALA A 81 -4.61 35.00 0.65
CA ALA A 81 -5.65 35.89 1.19
C ALA A 81 -6.46 36.64 0.11
N ASP A 82 -5.94 36.72 -1.13
CA ASP A 82 -6.62 37.27 -2.29
C ASP A 82 -7.43 36.16 -2.99
N THR A 83 -8.66 35.96 -2.51
CA THR A 83 -9.59 34.91 -2.96
C THR A 83 -9.95 35.01 -4.45
N GLU A 84 -9.86 36.18 -5.07
CA GLU A 84 -10.21 36.40 -6.47
C GLU A 84 -9.05 36.00 -7.40
N TRP A 85 -7.81 36.36 -7.04
CA TRP A 85 -6.63 35.87 -7.75
C TRP A 85 -6.48 34.35 -7.66
N PHE A 86 -6.69 33.80 -6.47
CA PHE A 86 -6.53 32.36 -6.20
C PHE A 86 -7.53 31.50 -6.98
N SER A 87 -8.81 31.88 -6.98
CA SER A 87 -9.87 31.16 -7.71
C SER A 87 -9.68 31.22 -9.23
N THR A 88 -9.26 32.38 -9.76
CA THR A 88 -9.02 32.55 -11.20
C THR A 88 -7.81 31.75 -11.70
N LYS A 89 -6.74 31.65 -10.91
CA LYS A 89 -5.55 30.84 -11.26
C LYS A 89 -5.76 29.35 -11.07
N LEU A 90 -6.54 28.93 -10.07
CA LEU A 90 -6.94 27.52 -9.89
C LEU A 90 -7.81 27.02 -11.03
N ALA A 91 -8.76 27.83 -11.51
CA ALA A 91 -9.57 27.50 -12.68
C ALA A 91 -8.69 27.30 -13.93
N GLY A 92 -7.76 28.22 -14.19
CA GLY A 92 -6.85 28.11 -15.33
C GLY A 92 -5.83 26.96 -15.24
N LEU A 93 -5.40 26.58 -14.03
CA LEU A 93 -4.51 25.43 -13.81
C LEU A 93 -5.27 24.09 -13.82
N ALA A 94 -6.56 24.07 -13.48
CA ALA A 94 -7.39 22.86 -13.54
C ALA A 94 -7.70 22.42 -14.97
N GLU A 95 -7.71 23.35 -15.93
CA GLU A 95 -7.91 23.10 -17.36
C GLU A 95 -6.65 22.61 -18.08
N ASP A 96 -5.46 22.81 -17.51
CA ASP A 96 -4.19 22.26 -18.00
C ASP A 96 -3.91 20.91 -17.32
N PRO A 97 -3.76 19.79 -18.06
CA PRO A 97 -3.42 18.48 -17.48
C PRO A 97 -2.17 18.51 -16.58
N LYS A 98 -1.14 19.29 -16.95
CA LYS A 98 0.07 19.46 -16.14
C LYS A 98 -0.17 20.38 -14.95
N GLY A 99 -1.08 21.35 -15.08
CA GLY A 99 -1.53 22.22 -13.99
C GLY A 99 -2.37 21.47 -12.95
N SER A 100 -3.23 20.55 -13.39
CA SER A 100 -4.05 19.69 -12.54
C SER A 100 -3.19 18.73 -11.73
N ASP A 101 -2.17 18.12 -12.36
CA ASP A 101 -1.18 17.30 -11.65
C ASP A 101 -0.36 18.14 -10.68
N LYS A 102 -0.02 19.39 -11.01
CA LYS A 102 0.72 20.30 -10.11
C LYS A 102 -0.15 20.87 -8.98
N ILE A 103 -1.45 21.04 -9.18
CA ILE A 103 -2.42 21.33 -8.11
C ILE A 103 -2.55 20.11 -7.20
N ARG A 104 -2.69 18.89 -7.77
CA ARG A 104 -2.69 17.65 -6.98
C ARG A 104 -1.38 17.44 -6.24
N GLU A 105 -0.26 17.83 -6.83
CA GLU A 105 1.07 17.83 -6.23
C GLU A 105 1.17 18.87 -5.13
N VAL A 106 0.69 20.10 -5.28
CA VAL A 106 0.76 21.16 -4.24
C VAL A 106 -0.25 20.90 -3.11
N MET A 107 -1.46 20.44 -3.44
CA MET A 107 -2.50 20.03 -2.47
C MET A 107 -2.14 18.71 -1.78
N GLY A 108 -1.45 17.80 -2.49
CA GLY A 108 -0.94 16.54 -1.96
C GLY A 108 0.40 16.65 -1.24
N ARG A 109 1.23 17.66 -1.54
CA ARG A 109 2.50 17.97 -0.84
C ARG A 109 2.32 18.89 0.37
N ARG A 110 1.18 19.55 0.54
CA ARG A 110 0.86 20.25 1.79
C ARG A 110 0.34 19.26 2.85
N ASN A 111 1.31 18.57 3.48
CA ASN A 111 1.33 18.23 4.90
C ASN A 111 0.10 17.54 5.54
N GLN A 112 -0.22 16.31 5.15
CA GLN A 112 -1.15 15.52 5.97
C GLN A 112 -0.43 14.74 7.08
N TYR A 113 0.85 14.42 6.87
CA TYR A 113 1.53 13.35 7.59
C TYR A 113 3.00 13.62 7.94
N HIS A 114 3.40 14.90 7.88
CA HIS A 114 4.73 15.34 8.30
C HIS A 114 4.77 15.59 9.80
N ARG A 115 5.97 15.47 10.37
CA ARG A 115 6.28 15.85 11.75
C ARG A 115 5.72 17.25 12.06
N ILE A 116 5.00 17.38 13.17
CA ILE A 116 4.62 18.68 13.73
C ILE A 116 5.56 19.05 14.88
N ASP A 117 5.69 20.35 15.11
CA ASP A 117 6.33 20.85 16.33
C ASP A 117 5.40 20.60 17.53
N LEU A 118 5.98 20.05 18.59
CA LEU A 118 5.29 19.65 19.82
C LEU A 118 5.80 20.43 21.04
N SER A 119 6.65 21.44 20.84
CA SER A 119 7.22 22.27 21.90
C SER A 119 6.15 22.96 22.77
N ASP A 120 5.04 23.37 22.15
CA ASP A 120 3.97 24.12 22.81
C ASP A 120 3.01 23.22 23.59
N TYR A 121 3.20 21.90 23.55
CA TYR A 121 2.35 20.92 24.22
C TYR A 121 3.13 20.31 25.40
N PRO A 122 2.93 20.79 26.63
CA PRO A 122 3.76 20.42 27.77
C PRO A 122 3.53 18.98 28.27
N THR A 123 2.40 18.37 27.92
CA THR A 123 2.02 17.01 28.37
C THR A 123 2.04 16.01 27.22
N THR A 124 2.32 14.73 27.50
CA THR A 124 2.24 13.64 26.52
C THR A 124 0.85 13.54 25.90
N GLU A 125 -0.20 13.69 26.72
CA GLU A 125 -1.59 13.73 26.25
C GLU A 125 -1.82 14.86 25.23
N GLY A 126 -1.38 16.09 25.56
CA GLY A 126 -1.52 17.23 24.65
C GLY A 126 -0.78 17.03 23.34
N LYS A 127 0.39 16.38 23.37
CA LYS A 127 1.15 16.01 22.17
C LYS A 127 0.43 14.98 21.31
N ILE A 128 -0.12 13.92 21.91
CA ILE A 128 -0.91 12.91 21.21
C ILE A 128 -2.12 13.57 20.55
N ASP A 129 -2.87 14.39 21.29
CA ASP A 129 -4.06 15.06 20.75
C ASP A 129 -3.71 16.03 19.60
N ALA A 130 -2.59 16.75 19.71
CA ALA A 130 -2.09 17.60 18.63
C ALA A 130 -1.84 16.80 17.34
N ILE A 131 -1.24 15.61 17.46
CA ILE A 131 -1.02 14.70 16.34
C ILE A 131 -2.34 14.16 15.80
N LEU A 132 -3.23 13.64 16.66
CA LEU A 132 -4.48 13.01 16.24
C LEU A 132 -5.42 13.98 15.49
N ARG A 133 -5.40 15.28 15.83
CA ARG A 133 -6.16 16.29 15.09
C ARG A 133 -5.80 16.35 13.61
N ARG A 134 -4.59 15.94 13.20
CA ARG A 134 -4.20 15.88 11.78
C ARG A 134 -4.92 14.78 11.00
N PHE A 135 -5.37 13.74 11.70
CA PHE A 135 -6.11 12.62 11.11
C PHE A 135 -7.63 12.84 11.13
N LEU A 136 -8.14 13.91 11.76
CA LEU A 136 -9.56 14.16 11.89
C LEU A 136 -10.20 14.41 10.51
N GLY A 137 -11.26 13.67 10.19
CA GLY A 137 -11.97 13.79 8.91
C GLY A 137 -11.17 13.31 7.68
N GLN A 138 -10.03 12.66 7.89
CA GLN A 138 -9.24 12.13 6.78
C GLN A 138 -9.82 10.83 6.24
N ASN A 139 -10.04 10.80 4.92
CA ASN A 139 -10.54 9.63 4.20
C ASN A 139 -9.42 8.69 3.70
N HIS A 140 -8.16 9.00 4.00
CA HIS A 140 -7.00 8.21 3.59
C HIS A 140 -5.97 8.17 4.69
N TYR A 141 -5.18 7.09 4.74
CA TYR A 141 -4.18 6.82 5.77
C TYR A 141 -2.99 6.08 5.15
N SER A 142 -1.77 6.35 5.64
CA SER A 142 -0.56 5.61 5.31
C SER A 142 0.12 5.15 6.59
N SER A 143 0.44 3.86 6.71
CA SER A 143 1.04 3.28 7.93
C SER A 143 2.47 3.75 8.21
N ASN A 144 3.18 4.22 7.18
CA ASN A 144 4.54 4.77 7.29
C ASN A 144 4.50 6.29 7.19
N ASN A 145 3.79 6.94 8.11
CA ASN A 145 3.75 8.39 8.21
C ASN A 145 4.56 8.92 9.41
N ASP A 146 5.05 10.15 9.32
CA ASP A 146 5.93 10.70 10.35
C ASP A 146 5.19 11.07 11.64
N LEU A 147 3.88 11.29 11.58
CA LEU A 147 3.06 11.52 12.77
C LEU A 147 2.93 10.26 13.64
N VAL A 148 2.76 9.09 13.03
CA VAL A 148 2.75 7.79 13.73
C VAL A 148 4.13 7.50 14.30
N LYS A 149 5.21 7.82 13.56
CA LYS A 149 6.57 7.73 14.10
C LYS A 149 6.76 8.64 15.31
N GLN A 150 6.29 9.88 15.24
CA GLN A 150 6.31 10.81 16.39
C GLN A 150 5.58 10.22 17.61
N MET A 151 4.39 9.64 17.44
CA MET A 151 3.69 8.97 18.55
C MET A 151 4.48 7.78 19.13
N ARG A 152 5.19 7.03 18.28
CA ARG A 152 6.06 5.93 18.72
C ARG A 152 7.27 6.40 19.53
N GLU A 153 7.82 7.55 19.18
CA GLU A 153 8.99 8.13 19.84
C GLU A 153 8.68 8.75 21.21
N MET A 154 7.41 8.91 21.59
CA MET A 154 7.00 9.44 22.90
C MET A 154 7.31 8.51 24.09
N GLY A 155 7.85 7.31 23.84
CA GLY A 155 8.30 6.37 24.86
C GLY A 155 7.18 5.48 25.43
N PRO A 156 7.50 4.57 26.37
CA PRO A 156 6.55 3.62 26.93
C PRO A 156 5.38 4.26 27.69
N ASP A 157 5.62 5.39 28.38
CA ASP A 157 4.61 6.08 29.19
C ASP A 157 3.43 6.63 28.35
N SER A 158 3.56 6.66 27.01
CA SER A 158 2.46 7.05 26.12
C SER A 158 1.48 5.92 25.81
N ILE A 159 1.80 4.67 26.15
CA ILE A 159 1.00 3.49 25.75
C ILE A 159 -0.40 3.55 26.35
N ASP A 160 -0.52 3.78 27.66
CA ASP A 160 -1.81 3.85 28.35
C ASP A 160 -2.71 4.93 27.73
N LEU A 161 -2.13 6.10 27.43
CA LEU A 161 -2.84 7.21 26.80
C LEU A 161 -3.27 6.87 25.36
N LEU A 162 -2.40 6.22 24.58
CA LEU A 162 -2.74 5.79 23.22
C LEU A 162 -3.86 4.73 23.23
N MET A 163 -3.83 3.80 24.19
CA MET A 163 -4.88 2.79 24.38
C MET A 163 -6.20 3.43 24.82
N GLU A 164 -6.16 4.38 25.76
CA GLU A 164 -7.33 5.16 26.17
C GLU A 164 -7.95 5.88 24.97
N ARG A 165 -7.13 6.61 24.18
CA ARG A 165 -7.60 7.30 22.98
C ARG A 165 -8.17 6.32 21.96
N LEU A 166 -7.57 5.15 21.76
CA LEU A 166 -8.10 4.13 20.85
C LEU A 166 -9.51 3.64 21.25
N ASN A 167 -9.82 3.69 22.54
CA ASN A 167 -11.14 3.32 23.08
C ASN A 167 -12.18 4.43 22.94
N LEU A 168 -11.74 5.68 22.89
CA LEU A 168 -12.60 6.84 22.73
C LEU A 168 -12.87 7.16 21.25
N VAL A 169 -11.93 6.85 20.36
CA VAL A 169 -12.08 7.08 18.92
C VAL A 169 -13.15 6.14 18.36
N GLY A 170 -14.26 6.74 17.95
CA GLY A 170 -15.39 6.03 17.32
C GLY A 170 -15.01 5.42 15.98
N SER A 171 -15.84 4.50 15.48
CA SER A 171 -15.61 3.83 14.18
C SER A 171 -15.64 4.75 12.97
N GLN A 172 -16.21 5.96 13.12
CA GLN A 172 -16.28 6.99 12.07
C GLN A 172 -14.94 7.72 11.84
N ASP A 173 -14.05 7.73 12.84
CA ASP A 173 -12.74 8.39 12.77
C ASP A 173 -11.64 7.37 12.41
N TRP A 174 -11.87 6.66 11.30
CA TRP A 174 -11.04 5.52 10.88
C TRP A 174 -9.54 5.85 10.79
N ALA A 175 -9.17 7.01 10.23
CA ALA A 175 -7.75 7.38 10.09
C ALA A 175 -7.06 7.59 11.45
N GLN A 176 -7.75 8.19 12.43
CA GLN A 176 -7.24 8.31 13.80
C GLN A 176 -7.06 6.94 14.44
N ARG A 177 -8.06 6.06 14.28
CA ARG A 177 -8.02 4.69 14.80
C ARG A 177 -6.82 3.93 14.22
N MET A 178 -6.59 4.01 12.91
CA MET A 178 -5.45 3.36 12.26
C MET A 178 -4.11 3.91 12.75
N ALA A 179 -4.00 5.24 12.92
CA ALA A 179 -2.80 5.88 13.44
C ALA A 179 -2.46 5.41 14.86
N LEU A 180 -3.47 5.28 15.72
CA LEU A 180 -3.33 4.77 17.08
C LEU A 180 -2.91 3.29 17.09
N VAL A 181 -3.60 2.44 16.32
CA VAL A 181 -3.26 1.02 16.19
C VAL A 181 -1.81 0.86 15.73
N ASP A 182 -1.40 1.55 14.67
CA ASP A 182 -0.03 1.47 14.18
C ASP A 182 0.99 2.08 15.15
N ALA A 183 0.64 3.13 15.91
CA ALA A 183 1.51 3.65 16.95
C ALA A 183 1.73 2.63 18.09
N LEU A 184 0.74 1.77 18.34
CA LEU A 184 0.75 0.77 19.42
C LEU A 184 1.32 -0.60 19.00
N LYS A 185 1.32 -0.94 17.70
CA LYS A 185 1.87 -2.21 17.17
C LYS A 185 3.27 -2.49 17.71
N GLY A 186 3.47 -3.69 18.27
CA GLY A 186 4.74 -4.18 18.79
C GLY A 186 5.26 -3.48 20.06
N ARG A 187 4.47 -2.56 20.65
CA ARG A 187 4.87 -1.79 21.85
C ARG A 187 4.04 -2.13 23.09
N ILE A 188 2.89 -2.78 22.92
CA ILE A 188 1.95 -3.03 24.00
C ILE A 188 2.54 -4.06 24.99
N PRO A 189 2.57 -3.77 26.31
CA PRO A 189 3.01 -4.70 27.34
C PRO A 189 1.91 -5.72 27.71
N GLU A 190 2.30 -6.78 28.42
CA GLU A 190 1.41 -7.90 28.73
C GLU A 190 0.23 -7.53 29.67
N ASP A 191 0.40 -6.52 30.52
CA ASP A 191 -0.65 -6.01 31.41
C ASP A 191 -1.86 -5.44 30.65
N HIS A 192 -1.72 -5.12 29.36
CA HIS A 192 -2.80 -4.67 28.48
C HIS A 192 -3.53 -5.82 27.75
N ARG A 193 -3.24 -7.08 28.08
CA ARG A 193 -3.74 -8.27 27.39
C ARG A 193 -5.26 -8.31 27.21
N GLU A 194 -6.03 -7.97 28.24
CA GLU A 194 -7.50 -7.97 28.14
C GLU A 194 -8.01 -6.99 27.08
N GLU A 195 -7.41 -5.81 27.05
CA GLU A 195 -7.76 -4.77 26.09
C GLU A 195 -7.30 -5.14 24.67
N VAL A 196 -6.12 -5.75 24.52
CA VAL A 196 -5.66 -6.29 23.25
C VAL A 196 -6.61 -7.35 22.71
N ILE A 197 -7.00 -8.33 23.54
CA ILE A 197 -7.97 -9.37 23.18
C ILE A 197 -9.29 -8.72 22.72
N ARG A 198 -9.76 -7.70 23.45
CA ARG A 198 -10.99 -6.98 23.10
C ARG A 198 -10.88 -6.25 21.76
N GLN A 199 -9.75 -5.59 21.47
CA GLN A 199 -9.54 -4.90 20.19
C GLN A 199 -9.34 -5.86 19.03
N PHE A 200 -8.65 -6.98 19.28
CA PHE A 200 -8.52 -8.06 18.31
C PHE A 200 -9.90 -8.61 17.92
N ARG A 201 -10.76 -8.89 18.91
CA ARG A 201 -12.13 -9.36 18.68
C ARG A 201 -12.95 -8.42 17.79
N LYS A 202 -12.77 -7.12 17.99
CA LYS A 202 -13.49 -6.07 17.26
C LYS A 202 -13.00 -5.84 15.84
N SER A 203 -11.69 -5.87 15.60
CA SER A 203 -11.12 -5.38 14.34
C SER A 203 -9.80 -6.03 13.89
N GLY A 204 -9.43 -7.17 14.46
CA GLY A 204 -8.17 -7.86 14.16
C GLY A 204 -6.92 -7.05 14.53
N ALA A 205 -7.05 -6.03 15.38
CA ALA A 205 -5.94 -5.20 15.80
C ALA A 205 -4.96 -5.99 16.69
N PHE A 206 -3.69 -5.60 16.66
CA PHE A 206 -2.63 -6.17 17.52
C PHE A 206 -2.35 -7.66 17.32
N VAL A 207 -2.56 -8.17 16.10
CA VAL A 207 -2.18 -9.54 15.72
C VAL A 207 -0.71 -9.87 16.05
N ASP A 208 0.21 -8.92 15.94
CA ASP A 208 1.62 -9.13 16.33
C ASP A 208 1.79 -9.39 17.82
N PHE A 209 0.97 -8.75 18.67
CA PHE A 209 0.98 -9.05 20.10
C PHE A 209 0.47 -10.48 20.36
N ILE A 210 -0.58 -10.91 19.64
CA ILE A 210 -1.06 -12.30 19.72
C ILE A 210 0.04 -13.28 19.30
N LYS A 211 0.79 -12.96 18.22
CA LYS A 211 1.95 -13.74 17.75
C LYS A 211 3.05 -13.82 18.81
N ASP A 212 3.42 -12.69 19.39
CA ASP A 212 4.62 -12.60 20.23
C ASP A 212 4.41 -13.13 21.64
N TYR A 213 3.19 -13.00 22.19
CA TYR A 213 2.83 -13.46 23.53
C TYR A 213 1.97 -14.73 23.56
N GLN A 214 1.67 -15.35 22.41
CA GLN A 214 0.87 -16.59 22.29
C GLN A 214 -0.46 -16.54 23.05
N VAL A 215 -1.26 -15.51 22.78
CA VAL A 215 -2.55 -15.29 23.47
C VAL A 215 -3.61 -16.28 22.95
N THR A 216 -3.86 -17.36 23.68
CA THR A 216 -4.74 -18.46 23.24
C THR A 216 -6.24 -18.15 23.31
N GLU A 217 -6.67 -17.13 24.06
CA GLU A 217 -8.09 -16.77 24.23
C GLU A 217 -8.77 -16.22 22.97
N VAL A 218 -8.00 -15.94 21.93
CA VAL A 218 -8.51 -15.51 20.62
C VAL A 218 -8.41 -16.62 19.57
N GLU A 219 -7.92 -17.81 19.92
CA GLU A 219 -7.66 -18.90 18.97
C GLU A 219 -8.90 -19.28 18.16
N ASP A 220 -10.02 -19.58 18.82
CA ASP A 220 -11.26 -19.98 18.12
C ASP A 220 -11.75 -18.91 17.16
N GLN A 221 -11.63 -17.64 17.55
CA GLN A 221 -12.01 -16.55 16.68
C GLN A 221 -11.05 -16.40 15.51
N LEU A 222 -9.75 -16.46 15.77
CA LEU A 222 -8.72 -16.36 14.75
C LEU A 222 -8.88 -17.47 13.70
N MET A 223 -9.07 -18.73 14.13
CA MET A 223 -9.35 -19.86 13.24
C MET A 223 -10.65 -19.67 12.48
N GLY A 224 -11.71 -19.19 13.14
CA GLY A 224 -12.99 -18.90 12.49
C GLY A 224 -12.88 -17.80 11.42
N VAL A 225 -12.11 -16.75 11.67
CA VAL A 225 -11.85 -15.66 10.70
C VAL A 225 -11.02 -16.16 9.52
N ILE A 226 -10.01 -17.01 9.76
CA ILE A 226 -9.22 -17.61 8.69
C ILE A 226 -10.10 -18.54 7.85
N ALA A 227 -10.86 -19.43 8.46
CA ALA A 227 -11.78 -20.33 7.76
C ALA A 227 -12.96 -19.60 7.07
N GLY A 228 -13.13 -18.29 7.31
CA GLY A 228 -14.24 -17.50 6.78
C GLY A 228 -15.60 -17.83 7.41
N THR A 229 -15.61 -18.56 8.53
CA THR A 229 -16.83 -18.92 9.28
C THR A 229 -17.20 -17.87 10.32
N GLN A 230 -16.28 -16.96 10.65
CA GLN A 230 -16.50 -15.82 11.53
C GLN A 230 -16.01 -14.52 10.90
N GLN A 231 -16.57 -13.41 11.36
CA GLN A 231 -16.16 -12.06 11.01
C GLN A 231 -15.83 -11.28 12.30
N PHE A 232 -15.00 -10.25 12.17
CA PHE A 232 -14.79 -9.31 13.26
C PHE A 232 -16.06 -8.48 13.52
N GLU A 233 -16.31 -8.09 14.77
CA GLU A 233 -17.55 -7.40 15.17
C GLU A 233 -17.84 -6.14 14.34
N ASN A 234 -16.80 -5.39 13.95
CA ASN A 234 -16.96 -4.13 13.22
C ASN A 234 -16.76 -4.26 11.70
N ASN A 235 -16.54 -5.48 11.16
CA ASN A 235 -16.16 -5.72 9.75
C ASN A 235 -14.98 -4.88 9.24
N GLN A 236 -14.26 -4.20 10.14
CA GLN A 236 -13.06 -3.42 9.85
C GLN A 236 -11.86 -4.31 10.16
N HIS A 237 -11.14 -4.71 9.13
CA HIS A 237 -9.86 -5.39 9.30
C HIS A 237 -8.74 -4.35 9.30
N THR A 238 -8.10 -4.17 10.46
CA THR A 238 -6.98 -3.21 10.62
C THR A 238 -5.61 -3.88 10.47
N GLY A 239 -5.57 -5.21 10.44
CA GLY A 239 -4.36 -6.01 10.24
C GLY A 239 -4.11 -6.38 8.79
N ASN A 240 -2.93 -6.92 8.50
CA ASN A 240 -2.70 -7.66 7.26
C ASN A 240 -3.29 -9.08 7.43
N TYR A 241 -4.02 -9.59 6.43
CA TYR A 241 -4.63 -10.92 6.51
C TYR A 241 -3.56 -12.03 6.60
N ARG A 242 -2.39 -11.82 5.97
CA ARG A 242 -1.23 -12.69 6.12
C ARG A 242 -0.76 -12.77 7.58
N ASP A 243 -0.72 -11.66 8.30
CA ASP A 243 -0.30 -11.65 9.70
C ASP A 243 -1.25 -12.47 10.58
N LEU A 244 -2.56 -12.50 10.25
CA LEU A 244 -3.53 -13.38 10.93
C LEU A 244 -3.19 -14.85 10.69
N MET A 245 -2.89 -15.25 9.45
CA MET A 245 -2.50 -16.63 9.15
C MET A 245 -1.23 -17.02 9.89
N GLU A 246 -0.21 -16.15 9.90
CA GLU A 246 1.03 -16.37 10.65
C GLU A 246 0.78 -16.48 12.16
N ALA A 247 -0.14 -15.67 12.70
CA ALA A 247 -0.56 -15.77 14.10
C ALA A 247 -1.22 -17.10 14.41
N ALA A 248 -2.09 -17.60 13.52
CA ALA A 248 -2.76 -18.86 13.72
C ALA A 248 -1.79 -20.03 13.71
N ILE A 249 -0.87 -20.06 12.73
CA ILE A 249 0.18 -21.08 12.65
C ILE A 249 1.04 -21.09 13.91
N ARG A 250 1.43 -19.90 14.39
CA ARG A 250 2.26 -19.76 15.60
C ARG A 250 1.53 -20.17 16.88
N LEU A 251 0.21 -19.98 16.93
CA LEU A 251 -0.62 -20.30 18.10
C LEU A 251 -0.98 -21.79 18.16
N ASN A 252 -1.46 -22.35 17.05
CA ASN A 252 -1.85 -23.74 16.93
C ASN A 252 -1.74 -24.21 15.47
N PRO A 253 -0.61 -24.82 15.06
CA PRO A 253 -0.35 -25.17 13.66
C PRO A 253 -1.35 -26.19 13.12
N ASP A 254 -1.74 -27.20 13.91
CA ASP A 254 -2.65 -28.25 13.47
C ASP A 254 -4.04 -27.68 13.13
N ARG A 255 -4.58 -26.80 13.99
CA ARG A 255 -5.87 -26.14 13.70
C ARG A 255 -5.76 -25.08 12.62
N ALA A 256 -4.61 -24.42 12.51
CA ALA A 256 -4.35 -23.46 11.45
C ALA A 256 -4.34 -24.16 10.10
N GLU A 257 -3.74 -25.34 9.98
CA GLU A 257 -3.73 -26.15 8.77
C GLU A 257 -5.16 -26.39 8.26
N ASP A 258 -6.07 -26.88 9.12
CA ASP A 258 -7.47 -27.10 8.76
C ASP A 258 -8.16 -25.81 8.28
N ALA A 259 -7.99 -24.71 9.03
CA ALA A 259 -8.58 -23.41 8.68
C ALA A 259 -8.02 -22.86 7.35
N LEU A 260 -6.72 -23.03 7.11
CA LEU A 260 -6.05 -22.63 5.90
C LEU A 260 -6.46 -23.47 4.70
N PHE A 261 -6.69 -24.78 4.88
CA PHE A 261 -7.25 -25.64 3.83
C PHE A 261 -8.62 -25.15 3.39
N GLU A 262 -9.51 -24.85 4.33
CA GLU A 262 -10.83 -24.30 4.00
C GLU A 262 -10.73 -22.94 3.32
N HIS A 263 -9.85 -22.05 3.80
CA HIS A 263 -9.63 -20.74 3.15
C HIS A 263 -9.04 -20.88 1.74
N ALA A 264 -8.07 -21.77 1.56
CA ALA A 264 -7.46 -22.02 0.25
C ALA A 264 -8.50 -22.56 -0.75
N ARG A 265 -9.44 -23.39 -0.31
CA ARG A 265 -10.51 -23.95 -1.17
C ARG A 265 -11.61 -22.94 -1.50
N TYR A 266 -12.04 -22.15 -0.51
CA TYR A 266 -13.32 -21.41 -0.58
C TYR A 266 -13.24 -19.94 -0.20
N GLY A 267 -12.11 -19.47 0.32
CA GLY A 267 -11.91 -18.10 0.77
C GLY A 267 -11.80 -17.08 -0.38
N ASP A 268 -11.73 -15.80 0.00
CA ASP A 268 -11.56 -14.69 -0.92
C ASP A 268 -10.10 -14.45 -1.33
N ARG A 269 -9.14 -15.00 -0.56
CA ARG A 269 -7.69 -14.95 -0.81
C ARG A 269 -7.05 -16.34 -0.87
N PRO A 270 -7.54 -17.22 -1.76
CA PRO A 270 -7.13 -18.63 -1.76
C PRO A 270 -5.63 -18.82 -2.03
N GLY A 271 -5.01 -17.94 -2.84
CA GLY A 271 -3.56 -18.00 -3.11
C GLY A 271 -2.68 -17.65 -1.90
N GLU A 272 -3.11 -16.72 -1.04
CA GLU A 272 -2.37 -16.39 0.19
C GLU A 272 -2.43 -17.56 1.19
N ALA A 273 -3.61 -18.16 1.37
CA ALA A 273 -3.77 -19.33 2.23
C ALA A 273 -2.99 -20.55 1.70
N ALA A 274 -3.00 -20.80 0.39
CA ALA A 274 -2.23 -21.87 -0.21
C ALA A 274 -0.71 -21.68 -0.03
N GLN A 275 -0.20 -20.45 -0.10
CA GLN A 275 1.20 -20.14 0.22
C GLN A 275 1.53 -20.39 1.69
N MET A 276 0.59 -20.10 2.60
CA MET A 276 0.78 -20.41 4.03
C MET A 276 0.72 -21.91 4.32
N LEU A 277 -0.16 -22.67 3.65
CA LEU A 277 -0.16 -24.13 3.74
C LEU A 277 1.19 -24.71 3.29
N ALA A 278 1.73 -24.21 2.19
CA ALA A 278 2.99 -24.67 1.63
C ALA A 278 4.21 -24.38 2.52
N SER A 279 4.10 -23.46 3.48
CA SER A 279 5.18 -23.17 4.44
C SER A 279 5.15 -24.10 5.65
N LEU A 280 4.07 -24.87 5.84
CA LEU A 280 3.97 -25.86 6.91
C LEU A 280 4.76 -27.13 6.55
N PRO A 281 5.43 -27.77 7.53
CA PRO A 281 6.17 -29.00 7.29
C PRO A 281 5.23 -30.12 6.85
N ASP A 282 5.63 -30.89 5.84
CA ASP A 282 4.92 -32.09 5.38
C ASP A 282 3.48 -31.87 4.86
N VAL A 283 3.07 -30.61 4.65
CA VAL A 283 1.76 -30.26 4.10
C VAL A 283 1.83 -30.09 2.59
N ASP A 284 0.96 -30.81 1.88
CA ASP A 284 0.78 -30.66 0.43
C ASP A 284 -0.40 -29.72 0.12
N PRO A 285 -0.16 -28.50 -0.41
CA PRO A 285 -1.23 -27.56 -0.70
C PRO A 285 -2.02 -27.93 -1.97
N ARG A 286 -1.54 -28.88 -2.80
CA ARG A 286 -2.14 -29.18 -4.12
C ARG A 286 -3.64 -29.48 -4.07
N PRO A 287 -4.17 -30.34 -3.16
CA PRO A 287 -5.60 -30.65 -3.16
C PRO A 287 -6.46 -29.41 -2.91
N ALA A 288 -5.97 -28.46 -2.10
CA ALA A 288 -6.66 -27.20 -1.85
C ALA A 288 -6.65 -26.30 -3.09
N ILE A 289 -5.47 -26.16 -3.72
CA ILE A 289 -5.27 -25.39 -4.94
C ILE A 289 -6.19 -25.92 -6.05
N GLU A 290 -6.17 -27.22 -6.32
CA GLU A 290 -6.98 -27.86 -7.38
C GLU A 290 -8.48 -27.67 -7.16
N THR A 291 -8.94 -27.70 -5.91
CA THR A 291 -10.34 -27.38 -5.56
C THR A 291 -10.68 -25.91 -5.82
N ALA A 292 -9.73 -25.01 -5.60
CA ALA A 292 -9.91 -23.56 -5.73
C ALA A 292 -9.90 -23.08 -7.18
N LEU A 293 -9.03 -23.64 -8.03
CA LEU A 293 -8.82 -23.23 -9.43
C LEU A 293 -10.11 -22.96 -10.22
N PRO A 294 -11.11 -23.88 -10.28
CA PRO A 294 -12.33 -23.66 -11.05
C PRO A 294 -13.23 -22.55 -10.50
N ARG A 295 -12.97 -22.09 -9.26
CA ARG A 295 -13.79 -21.09 -8.55
C ARG A 295 -13.20 -19.69 -8.58
N LEU A 296 -11.96 -19.53 -9.05
CA LEU A 296 -11.28 -18.22 -9.07
C LEU A 296 -12.02 -17.26 -9.99
N SER A 297 -12.78 -16.33 -9.38
CA SER A 297 -13.75 -15.49 -10.09
C SER A 297 -13.11 -14.29 -10.76
N ASN A 298 -12.04 -13.72 -10.17
CA ASN A 298 -11.44 -12.48 -10.64
C ASN A 298 -9.94 -12.61 -10.98
N ARG A 299 -9.44 -11.65 -11.76
CA ARG A 299 -8.05 -11.64 -12.25
C ARG A 299 -7.00 -11.55 -11.13
N TYR A 300 -7.35 -10.97 -9.98
CA TYR A 300 -6.44 -10.85 -8.83
C TYR A 300 -6.19 -12.19 -8.17
N GLN A 301 -7.27 -12.91 -7.86
CA GLN A 301 -7.20 -14.26 -7.29
C GLN A 301 -6.39 -15.20 -8.19
N ARG A 302 -6.61 -15.12 -9.51
CA ARG A 302 -5.85 -15.90 -10.49
C ARG A 302 -4.36 -15.57 -10.46
N ALA A 303 -3.99 -14.29 -10.57
CA ALA A 303 -2.60 -13.87 -10.54
C ALA A 303 -1.86 -14.30 -9.25
N ASN A 304 -2.53 -14.20 -8.09
CA ASN A 304 -1.95 -14.62 -6.81
C ASN A 304 -1.84 -16.14 -6.64
N MET A 305 -2.69 -16.92 -7.33
CA MET A 305 -2.68 -18.38 -7.28
C MET A 305 -1.63 -18.99 -8.22
N VAL A 306 -1.28 -18.33 -9.33
CA VAL A 306 -0.34 -18.88 -10.34
C VAL A 306 1.00 -19.33 -9.74
N PRO A 307 1.72 -18.53 -8.93
CA PRO A 307 3.03 -18.93 -8.44
C PRO A 307 2.97 -20.24 -7.65
N ILE A 308 2.05 -20.34 -6.69
CA ILE A 308 1.95 -21.53 -5.84
C ILE A 308 1.40 -22.75 -6.60
N ALA A 309 0.47 -22.55 -7.54
CA ALA A 309 -0.05 -23.63 -8.37
C ALA A 309 1.02 -24.22 -9.30
N LEU A 310 1.87 -23.37 -9.90
CA LEU A 310 2.99 -23.82 -10.73
C LEU A 310 4.07 -24.48 -9.88
N GLU A 311 4.44 -23.87 -8.75
CA GLU A 311 5.50 -24.34 -7.86
C GLU A 311 5.24 -25.76 -7.29
N HIS A 312 3.98 -26.12 -7.14
CA HIS A 312 3.56 -27.44 -6.67
C HIS A 312 3.06 -28.35 -7.78
N GLY A 313 3.04 -27.92 -9.04
CA GLY A 313 2.61 -28.77 -10.14
C GLY A 313 1.12 -29.13 -10.12
N ALA A 314 0.26 -28.23 -9.61
CA ALA A 314 -1.17 -28.47 -9.52
C ALA A 314 -1.82 -28.66 -10.91
N SER A 315 -2.78 -29.57 -11.00
CA SER A 315 -3.50 -29.83 -12.26
C SER A 315 -4.23 -28.56 -12.70
N GLY A 316 -4.03 -28.13 -13.95
CA GLY A 316 -4.62 -26.90 -14.49
C GLY A 316 -3.85 -25.61 -14.15
N SER A 317 -2.68 -25.68 -13.50
CA SER A 317 -1.84 -24.50 -13.22
C SER A 317 -1.34 -23.80 -14.49
N LEU A 318 -1.03 -24.56 -15.56
CA LEU A 318 -0.63 -24.00 -16.86
C LEU A 318 -1.79 -23.28 -17.55
N GLU A 319 -3.02 -23.82 -17.50
CA GLU A 319 -4.21 -23.15 -17.99
C GLU A 319 -4.50 -21.86 -17.19
N LEU A 320 -4.34 -21.93 -15.87
CA LEU A 320 -4.45 -20.75 -15.01
C LEU A 320 -3.42 -19.68 -15.40
N ALA A 321 -2.16 -20.08 -15.61
CA ALA A 321 -1.07 -19.18 -15.98
C ALA A 321 -1.30 -18.52 -17.34
N GLU A 322 -1.67 -19.31 -18.35
CA GLU A 322 -2.06 -18.82 -19.68
C GLU A 322 -3.15 -17.74 -19.55
N ARG A 323 -4.24 -18.07 -18.85
CA ARG A 323 -5.36 -17.15 -18.65
C ARG A 323 -4.94 -15.89 -17.91
N ALA A 324 -4.14 -16.03 -16.85
CA ALA A 324 -3.67 -14.90 -16.05
C ALA A 324 -2.76 -13.95 -16.85
N LEU A 325 -1.87 -14.47 -17.71
CA LEU A 325 -1.03 -13.66 -18.59
C LEU A 325 -1.88 -12.84 -19.57
N ARG A 326 -2.86 -13.47 -20.22
CA ARG A 326 -3.76 -12.79 -21.17
C ARG A 326 -4.60 -11.70 -20.50
N GLU A 327 -5.20 -12.01 -19.35
CA GLU A 327 -6.09 -11.08 -18.64
C GLU A 327 -5.35 -9.89 -18.03
N ASN A 328 -4.09 -10.09 -17.62
CA ASN A 328 -3.31 -9.04 -16.97
C ASN A 328 -2.38 -8.30 -17.92
N ALA A 329 -2.27 -8.63 -19.21
CA ALA A 329 -1.27 -8.06 -20.14
C ALA A 329 -1.09 -6.52 -20.14
N LYS A 330 -2.09 -5.75 -19.66
CA LYS A 330 -2.05 -4.28 -19.51
C LYS A 330 -1.77 -3.77 -18.07
N ASP A 331 -1.76 -4.66 -17.10
CA ASP A 331 -1.44 -4.47 -15.68
C ASP A 331 0.00 -4.95 -15.43
N GLY A 332 0.96 -4.03 -15.55
CA GLY A 332 2.39 -4.34 -15.55
C GLY A 332 2.85 -5.08 -14.29
N TYR A 333 2.44 -4.63 -13.10
CA TYR A 333 2.89 -5.22 -11.84
C TYR A 333 2.49 -6.69 -11.70
N ARG A 334 1.21 -7.02 -11.98
CA ARG A 334 0.71 -8.38 -11.83
C ARG A 334 1.20 -9.29 -12.94
N THR A 335 1.30 -8.76 -14.15
CA THR A 335 1.85 -9.50 -15.28
C THR A 335 3.28 -9.90 -15.03
N ASP A 336 4.12 -9.01 -14.50
CA ASP A 336 5.50 -9.31 -14.19
C ASP A 336 5.62 -10.42 -13.13
N GLN A 337 4.74 -10.42 -12.12
CA GLN A 337 4.70 -11.48 -11.11
C GLN A 337 4.34 -12.84 -11.71
N VAL A 338 3.28 -12.89 -12.52
CA VAL A 338 2.82 -14.12 -13.20
C VAL A 338 3.90 -14.61 -14.17
N LEU A 339 4.44 -13.71 -14.99
CA LEU A 339 5.47 -14.02 -15.98
C LEU A 339 6.74 -14.55 -15.31
N LYS A 340 7.18 -13.93 -14.20
CA LYS A 340 8.31 -14.42 -13.41
C LYS A 340 8.10 -15.86 -12.95
N ALA A 341 6.92 -16.18 -12.41
CA ALA A 341 6.61 -17.54 -11.97
C ALA A 341 6.58 -18.53 -13.15
N VAL A 342 5.95 -18.16 -14.26
CA VAL A 342 5.91 -18.99 -15.48
C VAL A 342 7.30 -19.30 -16.00
N ARG A 343 8.15 -18.29 -16.14
CA ARG A 343 9.53 -18.46 -16.62
C ARG A 343 10.34 -19.37 -15.69
N LEU A 344 10.17 -19.21 -14.38
CA LEU A 344 10.84 -20.03 -13.38
C LEU A 344 10.46 -21.52 -13.52
N HIS A 345 9.18 -21.81 -13.73
CA HIS A 345 8.67 -23.19 -13.69
C HIS A 345 8.49 -23.85 -15.06
N THR A 346 8.66 -23.12 -16.18
CA THR A 346 8.52 -23.70 -17.53
C THR A 346 9.71 -23.42 -18.44
N GLY A 347 10.61 -22.49 -18.06
CA GLY A 347 11.70 -22.03 -18.91
C GLY A 347 11.27 -21.16 -20.10
N ALA A 348 10.01 -20.71 -20.15
CA ALA A 348 9.50 -19.87 -21.23
C ALA A 348 10.34 -18.59 -21.42
N ILE A 349 10.43 -18.11 -22.66
CA ILE A 349 11.08 -16.85 -23.03
C ILE A 349 10.13 -16.10 -23.96
N GLY A 350 10.04 -14.79 -23.80
CA GLY A 350 9.13 -13.94 -24.60
C GLY A 350 8.37 -12.96 -23.74
N ASP A 351 7.52 -12.15 -24.39
CA ASP A 351 6.61 -11.27 -23.70
C ASP A 351 5.39 -12.05 -23.11
N PRO A 352 4.52 -11.40 -22.31
CA PRO A 352 3.38 -12.09 -21.70
C PRO A 352 2.45 -12.81 -22.68
N ILE A 353 2.20 -12.25 -23.87
CA ILE A 353 1.29 -12.82 -24.85
C ILE A 353 1.96 -13.96 -25.60
N ASP A 354 3.22 -13.79 -26.00
CA ASP A 354 4.01 -14.85 -26.62
C ASP A 354 4.10 -16.09 -25.71
N VAL A 355 4.35 -15.87 -24.42
CA VAL A 355 4.42 -16.94 -23.42
C VAL A 355 3.07 -17.61 -23.22
N ALA A 356 1.96 -16.85 -23.22
CA ALA A 356 0.62 -17.42 -23.13
C ALA A 356 0.28 -18.29 -24.36
N ASP A 357 0.59 -17.81 -25.57
CA ASP A 357 0.39 -18.57 -26.81
C ASP A 357 1.24 -19.86 -26.83
N TRP A 358 2.48 -19.77 -26.38
CA TRP A 358 3.35 -20.93 -26.24
C TRP A 358 2.82 -21.95 -25.22
N ILE A 359 2.32 -21.52 -24.05
CA ILE A 359 1.67 -22.42 -23.09
C ILE A 359 0.45 -23.09 -23.75
N ALA A 360 -0.41 -22.32 -24.42
CA ALA A 360 -1.61 -22.85 -25.05
C ALA A 360 -1.30 -23.97 -26.07
N ALA A 361 -0.22 -23.82 -26.83
CA ALA A 361 0.21 -24.79 -27.83
C ALA A 361 0.88 -26.05 -27.25
N ASN A 362 1.46 -25.96 -26.04
CA ASN A 362 2.31 -27.02 -25.48
C ASN A 362 1.79 -27.61 -24.16
N ARG A 363 0.75 -27.04 -23.53
CA ARG A 363 0.27 -27.40 -22.18
C ARG A 363 0.04 -28.90 -21.98
N ASP A 364 -0.48 -29.60 -22.99
CA ASP A 364 -0.80 -31.02 -22.92
C ASP A 364 0.44 -31.94 -23.05
N GLN A 365 1.59 -31.38 -23.43
CA GLN A 365 2.86 -32.09 -23.58
C GLN A 365 3.76 -31.95 -22.34
N PHE A 366 3.49 -30.97 -21.47
CA PHE A 366 4.31 -30.80 -20.27
C PHE A 366 4.09 -31.90 -19.25
N ILE A 367 5.19 -32.32 -18.65
CA ILE A 367 5.20 -33.23 -17.51
C ILE A 367 5.77 -32.46 -16.32
N TRP A 368 5.07 -32.49 -15.18
CA TRP A 368 5.60 -31.92 -13.95
C TRP A 368 6.73 -32.78 -13.39
N ASN A 369 7.91 -32.19 -13.24
CA ASN A 369 9.04 -32.79 -12.55
C ASN A 369 9.10 -32.27 -11.10
N PRO A 370 8.78 -33.11 -10.10
CA PRO A 370 8.78 -32.68 -8.69
C PRO A 370 10.18 -32.38 -8.14
N GLU A 371 11.23 -33.03 -8.65
CA GLU A 371 12.62 -32.78 -8.18
C GLU A 371 13.12 -31.42 -8.64
N ALA A 372 12.85 -31.06 -9.91
CA ALA A 372 13.22 -29.76 -10.46
C ALA A 372 12.22 -28.65 -10.09
N ARG A 373 11.04 -29.03 -9.56
CA ARG A 373 9.87 -28.15 -9.36
C ARG A 373 9.58 -27.35 -10.64
N ALA A 374 9.56 -28.04 -11.77
CA ALA A 374 9.38 -27.43 -13.08
C ALA A 374 8.60 -28.36 -14.04
N TYR A 375 7.89 -27.76 -14.96
CA TYR A 375 7.29 -28.41 -16.12
C TYR A 375 8.35 -28.59 -17.21
N VAL A 376 8.51 -29.82 -17.68
CA VAL A 376 9.45 -30.18 -18.76
C VAL A 376 8.69 -30.72 -19.96
N LEU A 377 9.18 -30.40 -21.16
CA LEU A 377 8.75 -31.08 -22.38
C LEU A 377 9.60 -32.36 -22.55
N PRO A 378 8.96 -33.50 -22.85
CA PRO A 378 9.65 -34.78 -23.02
C PRO A 378 10.62 -34.83 -24.20
#